data_AF-A0A7V4GYI6-F1
#
_entry.id   AF-A0A7V4GYI6-F1
#
_cell.length_a   1.000
_cell.length_b   1.000
_cell.length_c   1.000
_cell.angle_alpha   90.00
_cell.angle_beta   90.00
_cell.angle_gamma   90.00
#
_symmetry.space_group_name_H-M   'P 1'
#
loop_
_entity.id
_entity.type
_entity.pdbx_description
1 polymer ?
#
loop_
_entity_poly.entity_id
_entity_poly.type
_entity_poly.pdbx_seq_one_letter_code
_entity_poly.pdbx_strand_id
1 'polypeptide(L)'
;MTLVLFQLHTALYPQVFPVRVRVYLTQPAPSGLYQIGEEGRLRVEIYPADLTLSHYPVLLRMTLTGDRVSLASGGRTLTQPFYLNGGEMLVLTGEDLSSWFSPDNLQISGMSRNAFLQNPFLPEGFYSLSFEVLDFYRRIPVSSCVPALFMVSLNEPPELNQPQNGEEIPWRDPQEVFFSWSPRHNPLSYAGFMPQYTLQLWEVLQEDRHPEDVIRRQLPMVSITCTAPFYRYSLSDPLLTPGKTYV
;
A
#
# COMPACT_ATOMS: atom_id res chain seq x y z
N MET A 1 -9.08 48.89 46.31
CA MET A 1 -9.60 47.55 45.99
C MET A 1 -8.71 46.99 44.89
N THR A 2 -7.70 46.20 45.26
CA THR A 2 -6.64 45.76 44.34
C THR A 2 -6.92 44.32 43.95
N LEU A 3 -7.18 44.09 42.67
CA LEU A 3 -7.53 42.78 42.11
C LEU A 3 -6.23 42.00 41.84
N VAL A 4 -6.03 40.88 42.52
CA VAL A 4 -4.90 39.97 42.30
C VAL A 4 -5.32 38.93 41.28
N LEU A 5 -4.63 38.89 40.13
CA LEU A 5 -4.85 37.91 39.06
C LEU A 5 -4.03 36.64 39.37
N PHE A 6 -4.69 35.51 39.63
CA PHE A 6 -4.03 34.21 39.78
C PHE A 6 -3.81 33.57 38.39
N GLN A 7 -2.56 33.51 37.94
CA GLN A 7 -2.16 32.79 36.73
C GLN A 7 -1.89 31.31 37.07
N LEU A 8 -2.86 30.44 36.79
CA LEU A 8 -2.70 28.99 36.84
C LEU A 8 -1.80 28.54 35.67
N HIS A 9 -0.56 28.18 35.98
CA HIS A 9 0.33 27.52 35.04
C HIS A 9 0.04 26.01 35.06
N THR A 10 -0.58 25.49 34.00
CA THR A 10 -0.70 24.05 33.78
C THR A 10 0.63 23.52 33.25
N ALA A 11 1.41 22.88 34.12
CA ALA A 11 2.59 22.14 33.70
C ALA A 11 2.15 20.88 32.93
N LEU A 12 2.30 20.90 31.61
CA LEU A 12 2.20 19.69 30.77
C LEU A 12 3.48 18.87 30.95
N TYR A 13 3.44 17.86 31.83
CA TYR A 13 4.52 16.87 31.88
C TYR A 13 4.42 15.96 30.65
N PRO A 14 5.50 15.77 29.87
CA PRO A 14 5.50 14.79 28.80
C PRO A 14 5.23 13.40 29.40
N GLN A 15 4.21 12.70 28.91
CA GLN A 15 3.97 11.32 29.31
C GLN A 15 5.11 10.45 28.77
N VAL A 16 6.00 10.02 29.67
CA VAL A 16 7.05 9.06 29.34
C VAL A 16 6.42 7.68 29.36
N PHE A 17 6.21 7.09 28.19
CA PHE A 17 5.71 5.72 28.08
C PHE A 17 6.85 4.71 28.32
N PRO A 18 6.66 3.71 29.19
CA PRO A 18 7.68 2.70 29.50
C PRO A 18 7.93 1.73 28.35
N VAL A 19 7.01 1.60 27.39
CA VAL A 19 7.13 0.73 26.22
C VAL A 19 7.17 1.56 24.94
N ARG A 20 8.00 1.15 23.98
CA ARG A 20 8.09 1.77 22.64
C ARG A 20 7.70 0.76 21.58
N VAL A 21 6.84 1.14 20.66
CA VAL A 21 6.39 0.32 19.55
C VAL A 21 6.82 0.96 18.24
N ARG A 22 7.26 0.14 17.29
CA ARG A 22 7.48 0.55 15.91
C ARG A 22 6.88 -0.46 14.95
N VAL A 23 6.17 0.05 13.96
CA VAL A 23 5.48 -0.77 12.96
C VAL A 23 6.18 -0.59 11.61
N TYR A 24 6.42 -1.71 10.94
CA TYR A 24 7.01 -1.76 9.61
C TYR A 24 6.08 -2.53 8.68
N LEU A 25 5.77 -1.92 7.54
CA LEU A 25 4.98 -2.54 6.47
C LEU A 25 5.76 -2.48 5.17
N THR A 26 5.87 -3.61 4.47
CA THR A 26 6.54 -3.65 3.16
C THR A 26 5.73 -2.88 2.11
N GLN A 27 6.42 -2.17 1.23
CA GLN A 27 5.81 -1.51 0.07
C GLN A 27 5.96 -2.37 -1.20
N PRO A 28 5.02 -2.32 -2.15
CA PRO A 28 3.72 -1.64 -2.07
C PRO A 28 2.81 -2.30 -1.04
N ALA A 29 2.08 -1.47 -0.28
CA ALA A 29 1.10 -1.97 0.67
C ALA A 29 -0.07 -2.64 -0.06
N PRO A 30 -0.57 -3.79 0.43
CA PRO A 30 -1.73 -4.43 -0.16
C PRO A 30 -3.00 -3.62 0.11
N SER A 31 -3.96 -3.69 -0.83
CA SER A 31 -5.30 -3.12 -0.63
C SER A 31 -6.19 -4.04 0.22
N GLY A 32 -5.97 -5.36 0.18
CA GLY A 32 -6.71 -6.31 1.00
C GLY A 32 -6.26 -6.27 2.45
N LEU A 33 -7.19 -6.14 3.40
CA LEU A 33 -6.83 -6.03 4.81
C LEU A 33 -6.11 -7.28 5.34
N TYR A 34 -6.58 -8.47 4.96
CA TYR A 34 -5.96 -9.74 5.41
C TYR A 34 -4.53 -9.91 4.89
N GLN A 35 -4.22 -9.34 3.73
CA GLN A 35 -2.91 -9.42 3.09
C GLN A 35 -1.83 -8.67 3.88
N ILE A 36 -2.23 -7.71 4.73
CA ILE A 36 -1.31 -7.04 5.65
C ILE A 36 -0.72 -8.05 6.67
N GLY A 37 -1.49 -9.07 7.05
CA GLY A 37 -1.09 -10.14 7.96
C GLY A 37 -0.38 -11.32 7.29
N GLU A 38 -0.10 -11.27 5.99
CA GLU A 38 0.64 -12.34 5.31
C GLU A 38 2.14 -12.33 5.67
N GLU A 39 2.79 -13.47 5.42
CA GLU A 39 4.22 -13.67 5.71
C GLU A 39 5.07 -12.56 5.07
N GLY A 40 6.00 -12.02 5.86
CA GLY A 40 6.96 -11.01 5.40
C GLY A 40 6.40 -9.62 5.13
N ARG A 41 5.09 -9.38 5.29
CA ARG A 41 4.46 -8.08 5.02
C ARG A 41 4.57 -7.09 6.18
N LEU A 42 4.31 -7.59 7.39
CA LEU A 42 4.24 -6.79 8.61
C LEU A 42 5.28 -7.25 9.63
N ARG A 43 5.93 -6.27 10.27
CA ARG A 43 6.76 -6.47 11.46
C ARG A 43 6.45 -5.40 12.49
N VAL A 44 6.17 -5.82 13.73
CA VAL A 44 5.94 -4.94 14.88
C VAL A 44 7.01 -5.20 15.91
N GLU A 45 7.80 -4.19 16.23
CA GLU A 45 8.85 -4.23 17.24
C GLU A 45 8.36 -3.54 18.51
N ILE A 46 8.36 -4.27 19.62
CA ILE A 46 7.94 -3.79 20.94
C ILE A 46 9.15 -3.85 21.87
N TYR A 47 9.58 -2.69 22.34
CA TYR A 47 10.72 -2.54 23.23
C TYR A 47 10.29 -1.97 24.59
N PRO A 48 10.31 -2.78 25.66
CA PRO A 48 10.07 -2.34 27.03
C PRO A 48 11.34 -1.63 27.55
N ALA A 49 11.32 -0.31 27.57
CA ALA A 49 12.47 0.50 27.98
C ALA A 49 12.67 0.51 29.51
N ASP A 50 11.62 0.21 30.27
CA ASP A 50 11.69 0.03 31.71
C ASP A 50 12.30 -1.34 32.06
N LEU A 51 13.53 -1.33 32.54
CA LEU A 51 14.31 -2.53 32.89
C LEU A 51 13.78 -3.26 34.13
N THR A 52 12.84 -2.66 34.87
CA THR A 52 12.24 -3.29 36.07
C THR A 52 11.09 -4.24 35.72
N LEU A 53 10.60 -4.20 34.48
CA LEU A 53 9.53 -5.07 34.01
C LEU A 53 10.03 -6.52 33.92
N SER A 54 9.28 -7.43 34.52
CA SER A 54 9.55 -8.87 34.46
C SER A 54 8.22 -9.59 34.27
N HIS A 55 8.12 -10.40 33.22
CA HIS A 55 6.91 -11.16 32.88
C HIS A 55 5.65 -10.27 32.90
N TYR A 56 5.77 -9.04 32.38
CA TYR A 56 4.71 -8.04 32.46
C TYR A 56 3.60 -8.35 31.44
N PRO A 57 2.37 -8.68 31.88
CA PRO A 57 1.30 -9.05 30.97
C PRO A 57 0.70 -7.81 30.30
N VAL A 58 0.60 -7.85 28.97
CA VAL A 58 0.07 -6.76 28.16
C VAL A 58 -0.89 -7.27 27.08
N LEU A 59 -1.74 -6.38 26.60
CA LEU A 59 -2.53 -6.60 25.39
C LEU A 59 -2.03 -5.72 24.25
N LEU A 60 -2.39 -6.10 23.03
CA LEU A 60 -2.07 -5.34 21.84
C LEU A 60 -3.34 -4.86 21.13
N ARG A 61 -3.50 -3.55 20.99
CA ARG A 61 -4.59 -2.93 20.22
C ARG A 61 -4.04 -2.39 18.90
N MET A 62 -4.51 -2.95 17.80
CA MET A 62 -4.27 -2.43 16.46
C MET A 62 -5.26 -1.30 16.15
N THR A 63 -4.76 -0.23 15.54
CA THR A 63 -5.60 0.79 14.90
C THR A 63 -5.05 1.09 13.51
N LEU A 64 -5.90 0.93 12.50
CA LEU A 64 -5.67 1.33 11.12
C LEU A 64 -6.60 2.50 10.80
N THR A 65 -6.04 3.65 10.45
CA THR A 65 -6.82 4.86 10.16
C THR A 65 -6.46 5.38 8.77
N GLY A 66 -7.48 5.59 7.94
CA GLY A 66 -7.39 6.38 6.72
C GLY A 66 -8.42 7.52 6.73
N ASP A 67 -8.57 8.21 5.61
CA ASP A 67 -9.38 9.44 5.53
C ASP A 67 -10.87 9.23 5.84
N ARG A 68 -11.43 8.08 5.43
CA ARG A 68 -12.87 7.79 5.54
C ARG A 68 -13.19 6.53 6.35
N VAL A 69 -12.17 5.76 6.73
CA VAL A 69 -12.35 4.49 7.43
C VAL A 69 -11.35 4.38 8.56
N SER A 70 -11.81 3.87 9.69
CA SER A 70 -10.96 3.50 10.81
C SER A 70 -11.35 2.11 11.29
N LEU A 71 -10.35 1.25 11.41
CA LEU A 71 -10.47 -0.12 11.89
C LEU A 71 -9.67 -0.24 13.18
N ALA A 72 -10.32 -0.68 14.25
CA ALA A 72 -9.66 -0.98 15.51
C ALA A 72 -9.88 -2.44 15.88
N SER A 73 -8.83 -3.13 16.33
CA SER A 73 -8.99 -4.48 16.88
C SER A 73 -9.75 -4.43 18.20
N GLY A 74 -10.70 -5.35 18.37
CA GLY A 74 -11.48 -5.52 19.58
C GLY A 74 -11.89 -6.97 19.82
N GLY A 75 -12.63 -7.19 20.90
CA GLY A 75 -13.17 -8.51 21.23
C GLY A 75 -12.08 -9.53 21.56
N ARG A 76 -11.96 -10.59 20.74
CA ARG A 76 -11.14 -11.78 21.03
C ARG A 76 -9.63 -11.54 20.94
N THR A 77 -9.19 -10.48 20.27
CA THR A 77 -7.76 -10.09 20.19
C THR A 77 -7.25 -9.42 21.46
N LEU A 78 -8.16 -8.93 22.31
CA LEU A 78 -7.84 -8.23 23.56
C LEU A 78 -8.09 -9.10 24.81
N THR A 79 -7.95 -10.42 24.68
CA THR A 79 -8.14 -11.36 25.80
C THR A 79 -6.90 -12.14 26.17
N GLN A 80 -6.03 -12.46 25.21
CA GLN A 80 -4.80 -13.20 25.46
C GLN A 80 -3.61 -12.25 25.69
N PRO A 81 -2.87 -12.37 26.80
CA PRO A 81 -1.74 -11.51 27.07
C PRO A 81 -0.50 -11.93 26.27
N PHE A 82 0.27 -10.92 25.87
CA PHE A 82 1.71 -11.07 25.61
C PHE A 82 2.47 -10.75 26.89
N TYR A 83 3.70 -11.24 27.00
CA TYR A 83 4.55 -11.01 28.16
C TYR A 83 5.81 -10.27 27.74
N LEU A 84 6.10 -9.18 28.45
CA LEU A 84 7.25 -8.33 28.21
C LEU A 84 8.25 -8.43 29.36
N ASN A 85 9.54 -8.47 29.03
CA ASN A 85 10.64 -8.31 29.97
C ASN A 85 11.42 -7.04 29.64
N GLY A 86 11.87 -6.34 30.66
CA GLY A 86 12.63 -5.10 30.51
C GLY A 86 13.90 -5.30 29.69
N GLY A 87 14.11 -4.47 28.67
CA GLY A 87 15.28 -4.52 27.80
C GLY A 87 15.24 -5.61 26.71
N GLU A 88 14.24 -6.50 26.71
CA GLU A 88 14.08 -7.53 25.69
C GLU A 88 13.11 -7.09 24.60
N MET A 89 13.55 -7.08 23.34
CA MET A 89 12.70 -6.73 22.21
C MET A 89 11.80 -7.92 21.84
N LEU A 90 10.48 -7.70 21.88
CA LEU A 90 9.51 -8.62 21.30
C LEU A 90 9.26 -8.20 19.85
N VAL A 91 9.42 -9.14 18.92
CA VAL A 91 9.13 -8.94 17.50
C VAL A 91 7.93 -9.80 17.14
N LEU A 92 6.87 -9.16 16.63
CA LEU A 92 5.69 -9.84 16.11
C LEU A 92 5.62 -9.66 14.59
N THR A 93 5.28 -10.72 13.89
CA THR A 93 5.14 -10.76 12.43
C THR A 93 3.68 -10.65 12.00
N GLY A 94 3.44 -10.54 10.69
CA GLY A 94 2.09 -10.63 10.12
C GLY A 94 1.35 -11.89 10.55
N GLU A 95 2.03 -13.04 10.59
CA GLU A 95 1.44 -14.32 10.95
C GLU A 95 0.95 -14.35 12.40
N ASP A 96 1.78 -13.86 13.33
CA ASP A 96 1.44 -13.72 14.75
C ASP A 96 0.21 -12.82 14.96
N LEU A 97 0.05 -11.83 14.08
CA LEU A 97 -0.98 -10.80 14.14
C LEU A 97 -2.13 -11.03 13.16
N SER A 98 -2.17 -12.14 12.44
CA SER A 98 -3.18 -12.44 11.40
C SER A 98 -4.62 -12.29 11.92
N SER A 99 -4.86 -12.70 13.17
CA SER A 99 -6.18 -12.57 13.81
C SER A 99 -6.61 -11.12 14.08
N TRP A 100 -5.70 -10.15 14.16
CA TRP A 100 -6.01 -8.72 14.29
C TRP A 100 -6.57 -8.12 12.99
N PHE A 101 -6.32 -8.75 11.85
CA PHE A 101 -6.84 -8.34 10.54
C PHE A 101 -8.13 -9.07 10.16
N SER A 102 -8.61 -10.00 11.00
CA SER A 102 -9.89 -10.69 10.77
C SER A 102 -11.07 -9.74 10.99
N PRO A 103 -12.00 -9.60 10.03
CA PRO A 103 -13.18 -8.73 10.16
C PRO A 103 -14.08 -9.01 11.37
N ASP A 104 -13.99 -10.20 11.97
CA ASP A 104 -14.73 -10.55 13.19
C ASP A 104 -14.14 -9.95 14.46
N ASN A 105 -12.87 -9.59 14.42
CA ASN A 105 -12.17 -8.96 15.53
C ASN A 105 -12.04 -7.44 15.35
N LEU A 106 -12.76 -6.85 14.39
CA LEU A 106 -12.64 -5.43 14.05
C LEU A 106 -13.89 -4.62 14.40
N GLN A 107 -13.65 -3.49 15.04
CA GLN A 107 -14.56 -2.38 15.15
C GLN A 107 -14.34 -1.47 13.95
N ILE A 108 -15.35 -1.36 13.10
CA ILE A 108 -15.29 -0.61 11.84
C ILE A 108 -16.06 0.69 12.01
N SER A 109 -15.40 1.82 11.73
CA SER A 109 -15.99 3.15 11.73
C SER A 109 -15.78 3.84 10.38
N GLY A 110 -16.73 4.66 9.96
CA GLY A 110 -16.69 5.37 8.68
C GLY A 110 -17.27 4.62 7.48
N MET A 111 -17.55 3.31 7.62
CA MET A 111 -18.31 2.52 6.63
C MET A 111 -19.17 1.44 7.29
N SER A 112 -20.13 0.89 6.55
CA SER A 112 -20.96 -0.23 7.02
C SER A 112 -20.13 -1.51 7.13
N ARG A 113 -20.25 -2.22 8.26
CA ARG A 113 -19.61 -3.53 8.47
C ARG A 113 -19.99 -4.53 7.39
N ASN A 114 -21.26 -4.56 6.98
CA ASN A 114 -21.72 -5.49 5.94
C ASN A 114 -21.08 -5.19 4.58
N ALA A 115 -20.92 -3.90 4.24
CA ALA A 115 -20.24 -3.50 3.01
C ALA A 115 -18.76 -3.92 3.03
N PHE A 116 -18.09 -3.75 4.17
CA PHE A 116 -16.70 -4.18 4.33
C PHE A 116 -16.53 -5.71 4.27
N LEU A 117 -17.45 -6.47 4.86
CA LEU A 117 -17.40 -7.94 4.83
C LEU A 117 -17.57 -8.50 3.41
N GLN A 118 -18.35 -7.83 2.56
CA GLN A 118 -18.50 -8.20 1.15
C GLN A 118 -17.26 -7.85 0.32
N ASN A 119 -16.54 -6.79 0.71
CA ASN A 119 -15.36 -6.29 0.01
C ASN A 119 -14.30 -5.82 1.02
N PRO A 120 -13.47 -6.72 1.58
CA PRO A 120 -12.52 -6.41 2.67
C PRO A 120 -11.25 -5.71 2.16
N PHE A 121 -11.42 -4.81 1.20
CA PHE A 121 -10.39 -3.99 0.62
C PHE A 121 -10.49 -2.58 1.20
N LEU A 122 -9.33 -2.02 1.52
CA LEU A 122 -9.19 -0.65 1.95
C LEU A 122 -9.47 0.26 0.74
N PRO A 123 -10.32 1.29 0.89
CA PRO A 123 -10.47 2.34 -0.10
C PRO A 123 -9.13 3.01 -0.43
N GLU A 124 -9.00 3.60 -1.62
CA GLU A 124 -7.82 4.39 -1.95
C GLU A 124 -7.63 5.56 -0.97
N GLY A 125 -6.37 5.84 -0.65
CA GLY A 125 -6.00 6.93 0.24
C GLY A 125 -4.77 6.62 1.08
N PHE A 126 -4.43 7.57 1.95
CA PHE A 126 -3.34 7.42 2.90
C PHE A 126 -3.83 6.74 4.17
N TYR A 127 -3.00 5.84 4.71
CA TYR A 127 -3.28 5.08 5.90
C TYR A 127 -2.13 5.13 6.90
N SER A 128 -2.50 5.03 8.17
CA SER A 128 -1.60 4.86 9.29
C SER A 128 -1.98 3.60 10.05
N LEU A 129 -1.06 2.64 10.13
CA LEU A 129 -1.19 1.42 10.93
C LEU A 129 -0.36 1.55 12.21
N SER A 130 -1.02 1.41 13.34
CA SER A 130 -0.45 1.57 14.67
C SER A 130 -0.81 0.39 15.57
N PHE A 131 0.06 0.12 16.54
CA PHE A 131 -0.18 -0.84 17.59
C PHE A 131 0.11 -0.20 18.94
N GLU A 132 -0.87 -0.24 19.83
CA GLU A 132 -0.76 0.23 21.21
C GLU A 132 -0.66 -0.95 22.17
N VAL A 133 0.29 -0.89 23.08
CA VAL A 133 0.42 -1.84 24.19
C VAL A 133 -0.41 -1.32 25.36
N LEU A 134 -1.34 -2.16 25.82
CA LEU A 134 -2.18 -1.86 26.97
C LEU A 134 -1.75 -2.72 28.16
N ASP A 135 -1.73 -2.12 29.35
CA ASP A 135 -1.62 -2.88 30.59
C ASP A 135 -2.76 -3.91 30.68
N PHE A 136 -2.44 -5.18 30.97
CA PHE A 136 -3.46 -6.22 30.97
C PHE A 136 -4.56 -5.98 32.02
N TYR A 137 -4.23 -5.54 33.22
CA TYR A 137 -5.22 -5.39 34.29
C TYR A 137 -5.96 -4.05 34.22
N ARG A 138 -5.22 -2.97 33.96
CA ARG A 138 -5.75 -1.59 33.94
C ARG A 138 -6.39 -1.23 32.60
N ARG A 139 -6.07 -1.96 31.52
CA ARG A 139 -6.52 -1.70 30.14
C ARG A 139 -6.20 -0.28 29.64
N ILE A 140 -5.15 0.33 30.20
CA ILE A 140 -4.67 1.66 29.83
C ILE A 140 -3.44 1.55 28.92
N PRO A 141 -3.23 2.48 27.98
CA PRO A 141 -2.04 2.49 27.14
C PRO A 141 -0.78 2.74 27.97
N VAL A 142 0.25 1.95 27.70
CA VAL A 142 1.58 2.03 28.35
C VAL A 142 2.71 2.16 27.32
N SER A 143 2.36 2.42 26.05
CA SER A 143 3.33 2.57 24.96
C SER A 143 3.21 3.89 24.22
N SER A 144 4.35 4.37 23.71
CA SER A 144 4.38 5.23 22.52
C SER A 144 4.54 4.37 21.26
N CYS A 145 3.91 4.77 20.15
CA CYS A 145 3.96 4.04 18.89
C CYS A 145 4.43 4.94 17.75
N VAL A 146 5.38 4.45 16.95
CA VAL A 146 5.70 4.99 15.63
C VAL A 146 4.95 4.15 14.59
N PRO A 147 3.91 4.69 13.94
CA PRO A 147 3.08 3.93 13.01
C PRO A 147 3.78 3.68 11.67
N ALA A 148 3.29 2.68 10.94
CA ALA A 148 3.61 2.49 9.53
C ALA A 148 2.65 3.35 8.69
N LEU A 149 3.20 4.22 7.86
CA LEU A 149 2.45 5.05 6.93
C LEU A 149 2.53 4.43 5.54
N PHE A 150 1.40 4.34 4.85
CA PHE A 150 1.33 3.79 3.49
C PHE A 150 0.17 4.39 2.71
N MET A 151 0.20 4.20 1.40
CA MET A 151 -0.91 4.58 0.53
C MET A 151 -1.48 3.34 -0.14
N VAL A 152 -2.80 3.25 -0.17
CA VAL A 152 -3.51 2.27 -0.99
C VAL A 152 -3.89 2.97 -2.29
N SER A 153 -3.44 2.43 -3.42
CA SER A 153 -3.79 2.94 -4.74
C SER A 153 -4.11 1.81 -5.70
N LEU A 154 -5.15 2.04 -6.50
CA LEU A 154 -5.57 1.24 -7.64
C LEU A 154 -4.93 1.86 -8.86
N ASN A 155 -3.81 1.28 -9.30
CA ASN A 155 -3.18 1.71 -10.54
C ASN A 155 -3.98 1.17 -11.73
N GLU A 156 -4.36 2.05 -12.64
CA GLU A 156 -4.94 1.66 -13.92
C GLU A 156 -3.83 1.43 -14.95
N PRO A 157 -4.07 0.57 -15.96
CA PRO A 157 -3.12 0.41 -17.06
C PRO A 157 -2.89 1.74 -17.78
N PRO A 158 -1.76 1.98 -18.44
CA PRO A 158 -1.57 3.19 -19.25
C PRO A 158 -2.54 3.25 -20.43
N GLU A 159 -2.83 4.46 -20.91
CA GLU A 159 -3.68 4.70 -22.09
C GLU A 159 -2.85 5.09 -23.29
N LEU A 160 -2.90 4.35 -24.40
CA LEU A 160 -2.20 4.75 -25.62
C LEU A 160 -2.84 6.03 -26.20
N ASN A 161 -2.04 7.09 -26.35
CA ASN A 161 -2.45 8.35 -26.95
C ASN A 161 -2.10 8.41 -28.45
N GLN A 162 -0.90 7.92 -28.78
CA GLN A 162 -0.39 7.87 -30.15
C GLN A 162 0.43 6.59 -30.37
N PRO A 163 0.38 6.01 -31.58
CA PRO A 163 -0.61 6.27 -32.64
C PRO A 163 -2.03 5.97 -32.16
N GLN A 164 -3.03 6.65 -32.73
CA GLN A 164 -4.43 6.38 -32.42
C GLN A 164 -4.87 5.04 -33.04
N ASN A 165 -5.88 4.42 -32.45
CA ASN A 165 -6.45 3.19 -33.01
C ASN A 165 -6.99 3.45 -34.43
N GLY A 166 -6.48 2.70 -35.41
CA GLY A 166 -6.82 2.85 -36.82
C GLY A 166 -6.13 4.02 -37.53
N GLU A 167 -5.16 4.69 -36.89
CA GLU A 167 -4.38 5.75 -37.54
C GLU A 167 -3.50 5.18 -38.66
N GLU A 168 -3.59 5.79 -39.85
CA GLU A 168 -2.64 5.52 -40.94
C GLU A 168 -1.34 6.28 -40.68
N ILE A 169 -0.27 5.53 -40.41
CA ILE A 169 1.04 6.10 -40.15
C ILE A 169 1.73 6.34 -41.50
N PRO A 170 2.13 7.59 -41.83
CA PRO A 170 2.82 7.87 -43.07
C PRO A 170 4.19 7.18 -43.08
N TRP A 171 4.50 6.50 -44.18
CA TRP A 171 5.81 5.92 -44.36
C TRP A 171 6.90 7.01 -44.40
N ARG A 172 7.98 6.79 -43.64
CA ARG A 172 9.15 7.69 -43.57
C ARG A 172 10.43 6.88 -43.72
N ASP A 173 11.43 7.50 -44.36
CA ASP A 173 12.79 7.00 -44.44
C ASP A 173 13.76 8.13 -44.01
N PRO A 174 14.41 8.03 -42.84
CA PRO A 174 14.43 6.87 -41.95
C PRO A 174 13.10 6.64 -41.22
N GLN A 175 12.81 5.38 -40.87
CA GLN A 175 11.61 5.01 -40.10
C GLN A 175 11.61 5.74 -38.75
N GLU A 176 10.48 6.38 -38.44
CA GLU A 176 10.24 7.02 -37.15
C GLU A 176 8.75 6.98 -36.84
N VAL A 177 8.38 6.27 -35.76
CA VAL A 177 7.02 6.25 -35.22
C VAL A 177 7.08 6.65 -33.76
N PHE A 178 6.26 7.61 -33.36
CA PHE A 178 6.21 8.10 -31.99
C PHE A 178 5.04 7.45 -31.25
N PHE A 179 5.36 6.62 -30.26
CA PHE A 179 4.38 6.06 -29.34
C PHE A 179 4.33 6.94 -28.09
N SER A 180 3.15 7.29 -27.63
CA SER A 180 2.96 7.97 -26.35
C SER A 180 1.73 7.45 -25.63
N TRP A 181 1.75 7.47 -24.31
CA TRP A 181 0.64 7.04 -23.48
C TRP A 181 0.48 7.92 -22.24
N SER A 182 -0.74 7.97 -21.73
CA SER A 182 -1.06 8.62 -20.47
C SER A 182 -0.82 7.64 -19.31
N PRO A 183 0.09 7.93 -18.36
CA PRO A 183 0.21 7.16 -17.14
C PRO A 183 -1.08 7.26 -16.32
N ARG A 184 -1.62 6.12 -15.86
CA ARG A 184 -2.76 6.08 -14.94
C ARG A 184 -2.45 5.35 -13.64
N HIS A 185 -1.17 5.38 -13.24
CA HIS A 185 -0.72 4.96 -11.91
C HIS A 185 -0.61 6.18 -10.99
N ASN A 186 -0.67 5.96 -9.67
CA ASN A 186 -0.45 7.03 -8.70
C ASN A 186 1.05 7.15 -8.37
N PRO A 187 1.72 8.29 -8.68
CA PRO A 187 3.15 8.46 -8.44
C PRO A 187 3.51 8.47 -6.95
N LEU A 188 2.54 8.65 -6.05
CA LEU A 188 2.75 8.62 -4.60
C LEU A 188 2.59 7.22 -4.00
N SER A 189 2.39 6.17 -4.84
CA SER A 189 2.09 4.78 -4.40
C SER A 189 2.98 4.32 -3.26
N TYR A 190 4.29 4.60 -3.36
CA TYR A 190 5.24 4.43 -2.26
C TYR A 190 6.54 5.20 -2.54
N ALA A 191 7.36 5.38 -1.49
CA ALA A 191 8.65 6.04 -1.61
C ALA A 191 9.58 5.30 -2.58
N GLY A 192 10.09 6.00 -3.60
CA GLY A 192 10.96 5.42 -4.62
C GLY A 192 10.23 4.65 -5.73
N PHE A 193 8.90 4.82 -5.86
CA PHE A 193 8.16 4.28 -7.00
C PHE A 193 8.74 4.81 -8.32
N MET A 194 9.18 3.89 -9.17
CA MET A 194 9.68 4.15 -10.52
C MET A 194 8.85 3.32 -11.49
N PRO A 195 8.01 3.93 -12.34
CA PRO A 195 7.19 3.16 -13.26
C PRO A 195 8.05 2.52 -14.36
N GLN A 196 7.69 1.30 -14.73
CA GLN A 196 8.24 0.59 -15.87
C GLN A 196 7.09 0.28 -16.83
N TYR A 197 7.26 0.68 -18.08
CA TYR A 197 6.32 0.44 -19.16
C TYR A 197 6.87 -0.63 -20.10
N THR A 198 5.98 -1.44 -20.65
CA THR A 198 6.31 -2.38 -21.72
C THR A 198 5.42 -2.07 -22.92
N LEU A 199 6.04 -1.64 -24.02
CA LEU A 199 5.40 -1.48 -25.32
C LEU A 199 5.58 -2.78 -26.09
N GLN A 200 4.48 -3.37 -26.55
CA GLN A 200 4.48 -4.56 -27.37
C GLN A 200 3.76 -4.28 -28.68
N LEU A 201 4.28 -4.81 -29.77
CA LEU A 201 3.69 -4.65 -31.11
C LEU A 201 3.52 -6.03 -31.75
N TRP A 202 2.44 -6.22 -32.49
CA TRP A 202 2.16 -7.41 -33.28
C TRP A 202 1.83 -7.02 -34.73
N GLU A 203 2.19 -7.87 -35.70
CA GLU A 203 1.71 -7.74 -37.08
C GLU A 203 0.37 -8.47 -37.19
N VAL A 204 -0.61 -7.83 -37.80
CA VAL A 204 -1.86 -8.49 -38.15
C VAL A 204 -1.66 -9.27 -39.45
N LEU A 205 -1.45 -10.58 -39.34
CA LEU A 205 -1.17 -11.46 -40.49
C LEU A 205 -2.40 -11.73 -41.39
N GLN A 206 -3.61 -11.55 -40.87
CA GLN A 206 -4.87 -11.74 -41.61
C GLN A 206 -5.77 -10.55 -41.36
N GLU A 207 -6.13 -9.85 -42.44
CA GLU A 207 -7.15 -8.80 -42.45
C GLU A 207 -8.47 -9.39 -41.90
N ASP A 208 -9.21 -8.62 -41.11
CA ASP A 208 -10.44 -8.99 -40.36
C ASP A 208 -10.29 -9.74 -39.02
N ARG A 209 -9.08 -9.96 -38.50
CA ARG A 209 -8.93 -10.47 -37.12
C ARG A 209 -9.08 -9.39 -36.07
N HIS A 210 -9.81 -9.70 -35.01
CA HIS A 210 -9.91 -8.84 -33.84
C HIS A 210 -8.53 -8.72 -33.14
N PRO A 211 -8.10 -7.52 -32.71
CA PRO A 211 -6.78 -7.31 -32.08
C PRO A 211 -6.48 -8.27 -30.92
N GLU A 212 -7.49 -8.54 -30.08
CA GLU A 212 -7.34 -9.47 -28.95
C GLU A 212 -6.98 -10.90 -29.38
N ASP A 213 -7.50 -11.38 -30.51
CA ASP A 213 -7.18 -12.72 -31.02
C ASP A 213 -5.74 -12.79 -31.52
N VAL A 214 -5.22 -11.70 -32.07
CA VAL A 214 -3.82 -11.58 -32.48
C VAL A 214 -2.91 -11.67 -31.24
N ILE A 215 -3.18 -10.85 -30.22
CA ILE A 215 -2.38 -10.79 -28.98
C ILE A 215 -2.37 -12.13 -28.25
N ARG A 216 -3.50 -12.84 -28.18
CA ARG A 216 -3.60 -14.13 -27.47
C ARG A 216 -2.93 -15.30 -28.19
N ARG A 217 -2.83 -15.25 -29.53
CA ARG A 217 -2.37 -16.38 -30.35
C ARG A 217 -0.97 -16.21 -30.90
N GLN A 218 -0.44 -14.99 -30.92
CA GLN A 218 0.85 -14.64 -31.50
C GLN A 218 1.75 -14.02 -30.44
N LEU A 219 3.05 -14.31 -30.54
CA LEU A 219 4.05 -13.56 -29.77
C LEU A 219 4.23 -12.17 -30.39
N PRO A 220 4.51 -11.14 -29.58
CA PRO A 220 4.80 -9.81 -30.11
C PRO A 220 6.05 -9.86 -30.98
N MET A 221 6.05 -9.11 -32.08
CA MET A 221 7.26 -8.96 -32.91
C MET A 221 8.35 -8.20 -32.17
N VAL A 222 7.94 -7.30 -31.26
CA VAL A 222 8.84 -6.47 -30.47
C VAL A 222 8.23 -6.26 -29.09
N SER A 223 9.08 -6.27 -28.07
CA SER A 223 8.69 -6.01 -26.69
C SER A 223 9.76 -5.12 -26.08
N ILE A 224 9.41 -3.87 -25.83
CA ILE A 224 10.34 -2.81 -25.45
C ILE A 224 9.99 -2.32 -24.06
N THR A 225 10.99 -2.26 -23.19
CA THR A 225 10.82 -1.73 -21.84
C THR A 225 11.40 -0.33 -21.74
N CYS A 226 10.66 0.59 -21.13
CA CYS A 226 11.11 1.96 -20.89
C CYS A 226 10.47 2.54 -19.62
N THR A 227 11.02 3.65 -19.13
CA THR A 227 10.51 4.36 -17.95
C THR A 227 9.83 5.68 -18.30
N ALA A 228 10.04 6.19 -19.52
CA ALA A 228 9.34 7.35 -20.04
C ALA A 228 7.94 6.96 -20.55
N PRO A 229 6.94 7.86 -20.48
CA PRO A 229 5.58 7.59 -20.95
C PRO A 229 5.43 7.71 -22.49
N PHE A 230 6.53 7.51 -23.20
CA PHE A 230 6.61 7.55 -24.64
C PHE A 230 7.81 6.72 -25.11
N TYR A 231 7.75 6.28 -26.35
CA TYR A 231 8.84 5.59 -27.03
C TYR A 231 8.95 6.07 -28.47
N ARG A 232 10.17 6.37 -28.90
CA ARG A 232 10.46 6.72 -30.29
C ARG A 232 10.96 5.46 -31.01
N TYR A 233 10.06 4.83 -31.75
CA TYR A 233 10.37 3.68 -32.58
C TYR A 233 11.13 4.15 -33.82
N SER A 234 12.34 3.63 -34.02
CA SER A 234 13.32 4.17 -34.96
C SER A 234 14.03 3.07 -35.75
N LEU A 235 15.13 3.41 -36.43
CA LEU A 235 15.97 2.46 -37.18
C LEU A 235 16.64 1.38 -36.31
N SER A 236 16.74 1.59 -35.00
CA SER A 236 17.25 0.57 -34.08
C SER A 236 16.24 -0.54 -33.79
N ASP A 237 14.98 -0.30 -34.12
CA ASP A 237 13.87 -1.23 -33.90
C ASP A 237 13.53 -1.99 -35.19
N PRO A 238 12.82 -3.13 -35.11
CA PRO A 238 12.41 -3.88 -36.30
C PRO A 238 11.67 -3.00 -37.34
N LEU A 239 11.98 -3.15 -38.61
CA LEU A 239 11.34 -2.38 -39.67
C LEU A 239 9.86 -2.75 -39.82
N LEU A 240 9.01 -1.74 -39.89
CA LEU A 240 7.59 -1.86 -40.22
C LEU A 240 7.46 -1.93 -41.74
N THR A 241 6.70 -2.91 -42.21
CA THR A 241 6.34 -3.08 -43.62
C THR A 241 5.19 -2.13 -43.99
N PRO A 242 5.34 -1.29 -45.05
CA PRO A 242 4.26 -0.45 -45.56
C PRO A 242 3.02 -1.25 -45.97
N GLY A 243 1.83 -0.71 -45.69
CA GLY A 243 0.55 -1.35 -46.02
C GLY A 243 0.14 -2.50 -45.09
N LYS A 244 0.91 -2.78 -44.04
CA LYS A 244 0.53 -3.74 -42.99
C LYS A 244 -0.15 -3.03 -41.82
N THR A 245 -0.97 -3.79 -41.10
CA THR A 245 -1.63 -3.35 -39.86
C THR A 245 -0.90 -3.92 -38.65
N TYR A 246 -0.81 -3.12 -37.58
CA TYR A 246 -0.17 -3.48 -36.33
C TYR A 246 -1.12 -3.23 -35.16
N VAL A 247 -1.00 -4.04 -34.11
CA VAL A 247 -1.73 -3.91 -32.84
C VAL A 247 -0.80 -3.99 -31.66
#